data_AF-J3CT88-F1
#
_entry.id   AF-J3CT88-F1
#
_cell.length_a   1.000
_cell.length_b   1.000
_cell.length_c   1.000
_cell.angle_alpha   90.00
_cell.angle_beta   90.00
_cell.angle_gamma   90.00
#
_symmetry.space_group_name_H-M   'P 1'
#
loop_
_entity.id
_entity.type
_entity.pdbx_description
1 polymer ?
#
loop_
_entity_poly.entity_id
_entity_poly.type
_entity_poly.pdbx_seq_one_letter_code
_entity_poly.pdbx_strand_id
1 'polypeptide(L)'
;MQTEMFDIVNYDVWGDLVKKWARDAKTRPATIAEFEQQLDQAGVMAKFPQPFTEIVFIQPDYRSGTLLIKLPDASVLAETEKELMGSANYPLPLFYTDDMKDSNLENDTPAGRLLFHSKRVGEYTIKFCG
;
A
#
# COMPACT_ATOMS: atom_id res chain seq x y z
N MET A 1 19.41 12.04 -2.93
CA MET A 1 18.19 12.60 -2.31
C MET A 1 17.23 11.43 -2.31
N GLN A 2 16.82 10.97 -1.13
CA GLN A 2 16.02 9.74 -1.02
C GLN A 2 14.73 9.92 -1.82
N THR A 3 14.40 8.96 -2.68
CA THR A 3 13.11 8.98 -3.37
C THR A 3 12.03 8.62 -2.37
N GLU A 4 11.50 9.62 -1.67
CA GLU A 4 10.33 9.43 -0.81
C GLU A 4 9.09 9.26 -1.70
N MET A 5 8.38 8.15 -1.50
CA MET A 5 7.20 7.76 -2.28
C MET A 5 5.93 7.87 -1.42
N PHE A 6 4.77 7.80 -2.08
CA PHE A 6 3.47 7.77 -1.39
C PHE A 6 3.45 6.68 -0.31
N ASP A 7 3.10 7.07 0.92
CA ASP A 7 3.06 6.18 2.07
C ASP A 7 1.80 6.42 2.90
N ILE A 8 1.40 5.42 3.67
CA ILE A 8 0.18 5.42 4.48
C ILE A 8 0.51 5.07 5.92
N VAL A 9 -0.18 5.69 6.87
CA VAL A 9 -0.09 5.35 8.30
C VAL A 9 -1.15 4.30 8.69
N ASN A 10 -2.41 4.55 8.34
CA ASN A 10 -3.55 3.67 8.66
C ASN A 10 -3.94 2.76 7.48
N TYR A 11 -3.16 1.69 7.30
CA TYR A 11 -3.31 0.74 6.19
C TYR A 11 -4.67 0.03 6.12
N ASP A 12 -5.38 -0.07 7.24
CA ASP A 12 -6.73 -0.63 7.32
C ASP A 12 -7.74 0.25 6.56
N VAL A 13 -7.76 1.55 6.86
CA VAL A 13 -8.66 2.52 6.22
C VAL A 13 -8.35 2.66 4.74
N TRP A 14 -7.07 2.80 4.40
CA TRP A 14 -6.60 2.81 3.01
C TRP A 14 -6.99 1.52 2.27
N GLY A 15 -6.74 0.36 2.88
CA GLY A 15 -7.07 -0.93 2.29
C GLY A 15 -8.55 -1.11 2.01
N ASP A 16 -9.43 -0.60 2.86
CA ASP A 16 -10.88 -0.65 2.63
C ASP A 16 -11.32 0.29 1.50
N LEU A 17 -10.71 1.47 1.37
CA LEU A 17 -10.91 2.35 0.23
C LEU A 17 -10.45 1.68 -1.07
N VAL A 18 -9.30 1.01 -1.09
CA VAL A 18 -8.83 0.26 -2.25
C VAL A 18 -9.77 -0.90 -2.60
N LYS A 19 -10.29 -1.63 -1.61
CA LYS A 19 -11.28 -2.70 -1.87
C LYS A 19 -12.56 -2.14 -2.49
N LYS A 20 -12.98 -0.92 -2.13
CA LYS A 20 -14.13 -0.25 -2.78
C LYS A 20 -13.84 -0.04 -4.27
N TRP A 21 -12.68 0.50 -4.63
CA TRP A 21 -12.26 0.70 -6.02
C TRP A 21 -12.07 -0.60 -6.82
N ALA A 22 -11.63 -1.66 -6.14
CA ALA A 22 -11.46 -2.98 -6.75
C ALA A 22 -12.81 -3.65 -7.07
N ARG A 23 -13.84 -3.43 -6.25
CA ARG A 23 -15.19 -3.96 -6.43
C ARG A 23 -16.03 -3.15 -7.40
N ASP A 24 -15.84 -1.84 -7.46
CA ASP A 24 -16.55 -0.96 -8.37
C ASP A 24 -15.60 0.06 -9.00
N ALA A 25 -15.26 -0.17 -10.27
CA ALA A 25 -14.39 0.71 -11.04
C ALA A 25 -14.95 2.13 -11.20
N LYS A 26 -16.28 2.34 -11.10
CA LYS A 26 -16.91 3.67 -11.20
C LYS A 26 -16.61 4.55 -9.99
N THR A 27 -16.15 3.96 -8.90
CA THR A 27 -15.81 4.70 -7.67
C THR A 27 -14.37 5.20 -7.66
N ARG A 28 -13.56 4.86 -8.67
CA ARG A 28 -12.16 5.29 -8.76
C ARG A 28 -12.09 6.78 -9.05
N PRO A 29 -11.19 7.51 -8.37
CA PRO A 29 -10.87 8.87 -8.78
C PRO A 29 -10.20 8.85 -10.17
N ALA A 30 -10.60 9.78 -11.02
CA ALA A 30 -10.01 10.00 -12.34
C ALA A 30 -8.88 11.03 -12.31
N THR A 31 -8.79 11.83 -11.24
CA THR A 31 -7.78 12.88 -11.06
C THR A 31 -7.12 12.80 -9.68
N ILE A 32 -5.96 13.44 -9.53
CA ILE A 32 -5.30 13.54 -8.22
C ILE A 32 -6.15 14.31 -7.21
N ALA A 33 -6.84 15.38 -7.63
CA ALA A 33 -7.73 16.13 -6.76
C ALA A 33 -8.90 15.27 -6.21
N GLU A 34 -9.52 14.45 -7.07
CA GLU A 34 -10.54 13.50 -6.62
C GLU A 34 -9.96 12.42 -5.72
N PHE A 35 -8.72 11.98 -5.98
CA PHE A 35 -8.03 11.00 -5.15
C PHE A 35 -7.79 11.55 -3.74
N GLU A 36 -7.21 12.74 -3.62
CA GLU A 36 -6.99 13.45 -2.35
C GLU A 36 -8.32 13.66 -1.61
N GLN A 37 -9.37 14.09 -2.30
CA GLN A 37 -10.69 14.25 -1.70
C GLN A 37 -11.24 12.93 -1.14
N GLN A 38 -11.05 11.80 -1.85
CA GLN A 38 -11.50 10.50 -1.36
C GLN A 38 -10.68 10.02 -0.15
N LEU A 39 -9.37 10.32 -0.10
CA LEU A 39 -8.53 10.03 1.06
C LEU A 39 -9.03 10.80 2.29
N ASP A 40 -9.26 12.10 2.13
CA ASP A 40 -9.74 12.97 3.21
C ASP A 40 -11.12 12.50 3.73
N GLN A 41 -12.05 12.21 2.82
CA GLN A 41 -13.40 11.72 3.18
C GLN A 41 -13.37 10.37 3.91
N ALA A 42 -12.45 9.49 3.52
CA ALA A 42 -12.28 8.19 4.16
C ALA A 42 -11.49 8.27 5.48
N GLY A 43 -10.82 9.40 5.76
CA GLY A 43 -9.91 9.54 6.89
C GLY A 43 -8.60 8.78 6.71
N VAL A 44 -8.12 8.64 5.48
CA VAL A 44 -6.81 8.03 5.20
C VAL A 44 -5.70 9.01 5.57
N MET A 45 -4.76 8.56 6.39
CA MET A 45 -3.56 9.29 6.79
C MET A 45 -2.44 8.99 5.81
N ALA A 46 -2.42 9.74 4.70
CA ALA A 46 -1.43 9.63 3.64
C ALA A 46 -0.26 10.61 3.81
N LYS A 47 0.91 10.22 3.30
CA LYS A 47 2.09 11.08 3.17
C LYS A 47 2.37 11.34 1.69
N PHE A 48 2.50 12.62 1.35
CA PHE A 48 2.76 13.10 -0.02
C PHE A 48 4.14 13.79 -0.06
N PRO A 49 5.23 13.02 -0.17
CA PRO A 49 6.57 13.60 -0.22
C PRO A 49 6.82 14.45 -1.48
N GLN A 50 6.04 14.22 -2.53
CA GLN A 50 6.05 15.00 -3.77
C GLN A 50 4.65 15.06 -4.37
N PRO A 51 4.32 16.10 -5.16
CA PRO A 51 3.05 16.19 -5.85
C PRO A 51 2.95 15.13 -6.95
N PHE A 52 1.84 14.41 -6.99
CA PHE A 52 1.48 13.53 -8.10
C PHE A 52 0.67 14.31 -9.12
N THR A 53 0.87 14.03 -10.41
CA THR A 53 0.14 14.68 -11.50
C THR A 53 -0.90 13.77 -12.15
N GLU A 54 -0.71 12.45 -12.06
CA GLU A 54 -1.53 11.45 -12.73
C GLU A 54 -1.75 10.22 -11.84
N ILE A 55 -2.88 9.54 -12.05
CA ILE A 55 -3.23 8.31 -11.34
C ILE A 55 -3.51 7.18 -12.34
N VAL A 56 -2.92 6.01 -12.08
CA VAL A 56 -3.12 4.81 -12.90
C VAL A 56 -3.53 3.65 -12.00
N PHE A 57 -4.68 3.04 -12.30
CA PHE A 57 -5.15 1.84 -11.62
C PHE A 57 -4.84 0.61 -12.46
N ILE A 58 -4.06 -0.32 -11.91
CA ILE A 58 -3.79 -1.64 -12.51
C ILE A 58 -4.59 -2.69 -11.74
N GLN A 59 -5.56 -3.34 -12.40
CA GLN A 59 -6.32 -4.45 -11.85
C GLN A 59 -6.27 -5.64 -12.82
N PRO A 60 -5.40 -6.63 -12.59
CA PRO A 60 -5.28 -7.79 -13.47
C PRO A 60 -6.51 -8.71 -13.38
N ASP A 61 -6.93 -9.29 -14.52
CA ASP A 61 -7.88 -10.41 -14.56
C ASP A 61 -7.13 -11.74 -14.64
N TYR A 62 -7.01 -12.42 -13.50
CA TYR A 62 -6.29 -13.69 -13.42
C TYR A 62 -7.00 -14.86 -14.11
N ARG A 63 -8.28 -14.72 -14.49
CA ARG A 63 -9.00 -15.77 -15.25
C ARG A 63 -8.56 -15.85 -16.71
N SER A 64 -7.90 -14.80 -17.21
CA SER A 64 -7.39 -14.74 -18.58
C SER A 64 -6.07 -15.51 -18.78
N GLY A 65 -5.47 -16.05 -17.71
CA GLY A 65 -4.16 -16.71 -17.76
C GLY A 65 -2.98 -15.74 -17.85
N THR A 66 -3.22 -14.43 -17.75
CA THR A 66 -2.15 -13.40 -17.77
C THR A 66 -1.44 -13.33 -16.41
N LEU A 67 -0.12 -13.45 -16.42
CA LEU A 67 0.74 -13.22 -15.25
C LEU A 67 1.23 -11.77 -15.24
N LEU A 68 0.96 -11.05 -14.14
CA LEU A 68 1.50 -9.71 -13.90
C LEU A 68 2.72 -9.80 -12.97
N ILE A 69 3.86 -9.27 -13.42
CA ILE A 69 5.09 -9.13 -12.63
C ILE A 69 5.43 -7.64 -12.55
N LYS A 70 5.39 -7.07 -11.34
CA LYS A 70 5.82 -5.68 -11.07
C LYS A 70 7.29 -5.71 -10.66
N LEU A 71 8.14 -5.02 -11.43
CA LEU A 71 9.54 -4.81 -11.06
C LEU A 71 9.69 -3.45 -10.34
N PRO A 72 10.60 -3.33 -9.36
CA PRO A 72 10.94 -2.05 -8.76
C PRO A 72 11.71 -1.17 -9.77
N ASP A 73 11.73 0.14 -9.52
CA ASP A 73 12.65 1.02 -10.23
C ASP A 73 14.10 0.67 -9.86
N ALA A 74 14.98 0.60 -10.86
CA ALA A 74 16.35 0.16 -10.67
C ALA A 74 17.19 1.13 -9.81
N SER A 75 16.90 2.43 -9.89
CA SER A 75 17.61 3.44 -9.09
C SER A 75 17.17 3.39 -7.63
N VAL A 76 15.85 3.29 -7.39
CA VAL A 76 15.28 3.11 -6.04
C VAL A 76 15.81 1.83 -5.39
N LEU A 77 15.82 0.72 -6.13
CA LEU A 77 16.38 -0.54 -5.63
C LEU A 77 17.84 -0.39 -5.17
N ALA A 78 18.69 0.23 -6.00
CA ALA A 78 20.10 0.43 -5.68
C ALA A 78 20.30 1.37 -4.48
N GLU A 79 19.47 2.41 -4.34
CA GLU A 79 19.48 3.32 -3.18
C GLU A 79 19.13 2.56 -1.89
N THR A 80 18.03 1.80 -1.90
CA THR A 80 17.60 0.98 -0.76
C THR A 80 18.64 -0.05 -0.37
N GLU A 81 19.19 -0.81 -1.32
CA GLU A 81 20.21 -1.83 -1.03
C GLU A 81 21.43 -1.22 -0.36
N LYS A 82 21.84 -0.02 -0.80
CA LYS A 82 22.95 0.72 -0.18
C LYS A 82 22.63 1.14 1.26
N GLU A 83 21.40 1.59 1.54
CA GLU A 83 20.96 1.96 2.89
C GLU A 83 20.89 0.75 3.83
N LEU A 84 20.36 -0.38 3.34
CA LEU A 84 20.23 -1.62 4.09
C LEU A 84 21.58 -2.27 4.43
N MET A 85 22.60 -2.08 3.61
CA MET A 85 23.98 -2.50 3.94
C MET A 85 24.61 -1.69 5.09
N GLY A 86 23.99 -0.57 5.48
CA GLY A 86 24.37 0.19 6.67
C GLY A 86 23.83 -0.43 7.97
N SER A 87 23.45 0.43 8.91
CA SER A 87 22.85 0.02 10.20
C SER A 87 21.34 0.25 10.26
N ALA A 88 20.69 0.47 9.10
CA ALA A 88 19.26 0.75 9.04
C ALA A 88 18.46 -0.54 9.28
N ASN A 89 17.40 -0.44 10.10
CA ASN A 89 16.40 -1.49 10.19
C ASN A 89 15.58 -1.54 8.90
N TYR A 90 15.12 -2.73 8.53
CA TYR A 90 14.20 -2.87 7.41
C TYR A 90 12.86 -2.16 7.72
N PRO A 91 12.36 -1.29 6.83
CA PRO A 91 11.22 -0.42 7.12
C PRO A 91 9.87 -1.13 6.94
N LEU A 92 9.57 -2.13 7.77
CA LEU A 92 8.25 -2.78 7.77
C LEU A 92 7.18 -1.84 8.32
N PRO A 93 5.96 -1.84 7.76
CA PRO A 93 4.81 -1.17 8.37
C PRO A 93 4.59 -1.61 9.83
N LEU A 94 4.28 -0.66 10.72
CA LEU A 94 4.12 -0.91 12.15
C LEU A 94 3.10 -2.00 12.48
N PHE A 95 2.07 -2.15 11.64
CA PHE A 95 1.04 -3.16 11.85
C PHE A 95 1.59 -4.60 11.81
N TYR A 96 2.73 -4.86 11.18
CA TYR A 96 3.37 -6.18 11.28
C TYR A 96 3.83 -6.49 12.69
N THR A 97 4.41 -5.50 13.35
CA THR A 97 4.83 -5.64 14.74
C THR A 97 3.62 -5.84 15.63
N ASP A 98 2.51 -5.14 15.40
CA ASP A 98 1.32 -5.27 16.25
C ASP A 98 0.52 -6.55 15.98
N ASP A 99 0.36 -6.94 14.72
CA ASP A 99 -0.49 -8.07 14.34
C ASP A 99 0.27 -9.41 14.39
N MET A 100 1.59 -9.43 14.15
CA MET A 100 2.39 -10.67 14.06
C MET A 100 3.32 -10.94 15.26
N LYS A 101 3.19 -10.18 16.36
CA LYS A 101 4.03 -10.30 17.58
C LYS A 101 4.28 -11.74 18.05
N ASP A 102 3.29 -12.64 17.92
CA ASP A 102 3.40 -14.02 18.40
C ASP A 102 3.21 -15.11 17.34
N SER A 103 3.25 -14.78 16.04
CA SER A 103 3.03 -15.72 14.90
C SER A 103 1.68 -16.46 14.87
N ASN A 104 0.92 -16.44 15.97
CA ASN A 104 -0.36 -17.10 16.16
C ASN A 104 -1.56 -16.19 15.88
N LEU A 105 -1.33 -14.91 15.50
CA LEU A 105 -2.33 -13.85 15.41
C LEU A 105 -3.26 -13.90 16.65
N GLU A 106 -2.92 -13.24 17.76
CA GLU A 106 -3.85 -13.15 18.93
C GLU A 106 -5.28 -12.70 18.53
N ASN A 107 -5.38 -12.03 17.38
CA ASN A 107 -6.62 -11.60 16.74
C ASN A 107 -7.16 -12.56 15.66
N ASP A 108 -6.96 -13.88 15.78
CA ASP A 108 -7.46 -14.90 14.82
C ASP A 108 -9.00 -15.09 14.83
N THR A 109 -9.73 -14.02 15.06
CA THR A 109 -11.18 -13.92 14.88
C THR A 109 -11.50 -13.55 13.42
N PRO A 110 -12.71 -13.84 12.92
CA PRO A 110 -13.11 -13.40 11.59
C PRO A 110 -12.91 -11.89 11.35
N ALA A 111 -13.20 -11.06 12.36
CA ALA A 111 -13.01 -9.61 12.28
C ALA A 111 -11.53 -9.22 12.21
N GLY A 112 -10.68 -9.81 13.05
CA GLY A 112 -9.24 -9.55 13.04
C GLY A 112 -8.57 -9.99 11.75
N ARG A 113 -8.96 -11.14 11.19
CA ARG A 113 -8.50 -11.60 9.86
C ARG A 113 -8.89 -10.63 8.75
N LEU A 114 -10.13 -10.12 8.77
CA LEU A 114 -10.60 -9.15 7.77
C LEU A 114 -9.86 -7.81 7.88
N LEU A 115 -9.60 -7.35 9.12
CA LEU A 115 -8.81 -6.16 9.39
C LEU A 115 -7.37 -6.31 8.89
N PHE A 116 -6.70 -7.41 9.24
CA PHE A 116 -5.35 -7.70 8.74
C PHE A 116 -5.32 -7.80 7.22
N HIS A 117 -6.34 -8.42 6.61
CA HIS A 117 -6.50 -8.44 5.17
C HIS A 117 -6.66 -7.04 4.57
N SER A 118 -7.41 -6.10 5.21
CA SER A 118 -7.43 -4.69 4.79
C SER A 118 -6.03 -4.10 4.77
N LYS A 119 -5.27 -4.25 5.87
CA LYS A 119 -3.92 -3.71 5.98
C LYS A 119 -2.99 -4.26 4.88
N ARG A 120 -3.05 -5.57 4.63
CA ARG A 120 -2.31 -6.23 3.54
C ARG A 120 -2.70 -5.71 2.16
N VAL A 121 -4.00 -5.58 1.87
CA VAL A 121 -4.50 -4.95 0.63
C VAL A 121 -3.94 -3.55 0.46
N GLY A 122 -3.96 -2.77 1.54
CA GLY A 122 -3.39 -1.44 1.56
C GLY A 122 -1.90 -1.45 1.22
N GLU A 123 -1.13 -2.34 1.82
CA GLU A 123 0.32 -2.40 1.63
C GLU A 123 0.72 -2.74 0.18
N TYR A 124 0.29 -3.88 -0.36
CA TYR A 124 0.79 -4.36 -1.66
C TYR A 124 0.34 -3.49 -2.85
N THR A 125 -0.60 -2.57 -2.64
CA THR A 125 -1.13 -1.69 -3.70
C THR A 125 -0.29 -0.44 -3.91
N ILE A 126 0.45 0.02 -2.89
CA ILE A 126 1.27 1.24 -2.97
C ILE A 126 2.74 1.01 -2.63
N LYS A 127 3.07 -0.02 -1.84
CA LYS A 127 4.46 -0.31 -1.53
C LYS A 127 5.22 -0.69 -2.78
N PHE A 128 6.47 -0.25 -2.78
CA PHE A 128 7.53 -0.64 -3.68
C PHE A 128 8.56 -1.37 -2.83
N CYS A 129 9.28 -2.33 -3.42
CA CYS A 129 10.37 -3.01 -2.75
C CYS A 129 11.57 -2.05 -2.70
N GLY A 130 11.54 -1.12 -1.75
CA GLY A 130 12.52 -0.07 -1.50
C GLY A 130 12.39 0.44 -0.07
#